data_AF-A0A0B8X256-F1
#
_entry.id   AF-A0A0B8X256-F1
#
_cell.length_a   1.000
_cell.length_b   1.000
_cell.length_c   1.000
_cell.angle_alpha   90.00
_cell.angle_beta   90.00
_cell.angle_gamma   90.00
#
_symmetry.space_group_name_H-M   'P 1'
#
loop_
_entity.id
_entity.type
_entity.pdbx_description
1 polymer ?
#
loop_
_entity_poly.entity_id
_entity_poly.type
_entity_poly.pdbx_seq_one_letter_code
_entity_poly.pdbx_strand_id
1 'polypeptide(L)'
;MISEGADIFDILHLVEDVHHPLEEEALFPLVAAHPLLKEGGPLCTFFRGMELDINPKASTVSMLKRAYSKGLPAPKSYPEFSWLTESNPLSMPMGEHALSAEIAQALHFMKDRKDDPLYQEFFAPLKEEYIRLLKLHIDKEDGCLFILCEKLLG
;
A
#
# COMPACT_ATOMS: atom_id res chain seq x y z
N MET A 1 -8.25 6.48 12.94
CA MET A 1 -7.51 5.74 14.00
C MET A 1 -7.97 4.28 13.94
N ILE A 2 -7.11 3.36 13.48
CA ILE A 2 -7.43 1.93 13.45
C ILE A 2 -7.48 1.43 14.90
N SER A 3 -8.66 1.06 15.37
CA SER A 3 -8.87 0.51 16.72
C SER A 3 -8.20 -0.86 16.86
N GLU A 4 -7.53 -1.12 17.97
CA GLU A 4 -6.86 -2.40 18.25
C GLU A 4 -7.82 -3.62 18.29
N GLY A 5 -9.14 -3.37 18.33
CA GLY A 5 -10.18 -4.40 18.30
C GLY A 5 -10.90 -4.57 16.95
N ALA A 6 -10.52 -3.84 15.90
CA ALA A 6 -11.14 -3.98 14.59
C ALA A 6 -10.77 -5.32 13.94
N ASP A 7 -11.74 -5.98 13.29
CA ASP A 7 -11.44 -7.15 12.46
C ASP A 7 -10.54 -6.70 11.30
N ILE A 8 -9.50 -7.47 11.02
CA ILE A 8 -8.59 -7.18 9.91
C ILE A 8 -9.36 -7.13 8.60
N PHE A 9 -10.38 -7.97 8.41
CA PHE A 9 -11.13 -8.00 7.16
C PHE A 9 -12.02 -6.76 6.96
N ASP A 10 -12.47 -6.11 8.03
CA ASP A 10 -13.17 -4.82 7.93
C ASP A 10 -12.20 -3.71 7.52
N ILE A 11 -10.96 -3.76 8.04
CA ILE A 11 -9.89 -2.84 7.63
C ILE A 11 -9.53 -3.05 6.16
N LEU A 12 -9.33 -4.31 5.74
CA LEU A 12 -9.02 -4.64 4.34
C LEU A 12 -10.10 -4.11 3.41
N HIS A 13 -11.38 -4.30 3.76
CA HIS A 13 -12.48 -3.79 2.95
C HIS A 13 -12.45 -2.26 2.84
N LEU A 14 -12.32 -1.56 3.96
CA LEU A 14 -12.28 -0.09 3.94
C LEU A 14 -11.10 0.44 3.12
N VAL A 15 -9.93 -0.19 3.24
CA VAL A 15 -8.71 0.31 2.61
C VAL A 15 -8.63 -0.09 1.15
N GLU A 16 -8.72 -1.39 0.85
CA GLU A 16 -8.46 -1.92 -0.49
C GLU A 16 -9.66 -1.80 -1.43
N ASP A 17 -10.89 -1.84 -0.90
CA ASP A 17 -12.11 -1.78 -1.74
C ASP A 17 -12.75 -0.38 -1.78
N VAL A 18 -12.33 0.55 -0.90
CA VAL A 18 -12.93 1.89 -0.81
C VAL A 18 -11.88 3.00 -0.88
N HIS A 19 -10.90 3.03 0.03
CA HIS A 19 -9.94 4.14 0.12
C HIS A 19 -8.99 4.20 -1.08
N HIS A 20 -8.22 3.13 -1.35
CA HIS A 20 -7.27 3.12 -2.48
C HIS A 20 -7.96 3.37 -3.82
N PRO A 21 -9.12 2.74 -4.16
CA PRO A 21 -9.80 3.03 -5.41
C PRO A 21 -10.19 4.51 -5.57
N LEU A 22 -10.63 5.18 -4.51
CA LEU A 22 -10.95 6.61 -4.57
C LEU A 22 -9.71 7.45 -4.91
N GLU A 23 -8.57 7.12 -4.34
CA GLU A 23 -7.33 7.83 -4.65
C GLU A 23 -6.87 7.55 -6.08
N GLU A 24 -6.81 6.29 -6.47
CA GLU A 24 -6.30 5.82 -7.76
C GLU A 24 -7.15 6.29 -8.94
N GLU A 25 -8.47 6.31 -8.79
CA GLU A 25 -9.42 6.62 -9.86
C GLU A 25 -9.80 8.11 -9.90
N ALA A 26 -9.77 8.81 -8.77
CA ALA A 26 -10.22 10.20 -8.70
C ALA A 26 -9.10 11.19 -8.34
N LEU A 27 -8.36 10.96 -7.26
CA LEU A 27 -7.39 11.96 -6.76
C LEU A 27 -6.09 11.98 -7.58
N PHE A 28 -5.44 10.83 -7.71
CA PHE A 28 -4.14 10.68 -8.36
C PHE A 28 -4.15 11.12 -9.82
N PRO A 29 -5.16 10.82 -10.65
CA PRO A 29 -5.20 11.31 -12.03
C PRO A 29 -5.21 12.85 -12.13
N LEU A 30 -5.89 13.53 -11.19
CA LEU A 30 -5.99 14.99 -11.17
C LEU A 30 -4.66 15.65 -10.84
N VAL A 31 -3.91 15.07 -9.90
CA VAL A 31 -2.61 15.62 -9.52
C VAL A 31 -1.50 15.14 -10.44
N ALA A 32 -1.50 13.90 -10.96
CA ALA A 32 -0.40 13.28 -11.71
C ALA A 32 0.10 14.10 -12.92
N ALA A 33 -0.77 14.87 -13.56
CA ALA A 33 -0.42 15.72 -14.70
C ALA A 33 0.12 17.11 -14.29
N HIS A 34 0.04 17.48 -13.00
CA HIS A 34 0.37 18.81 -12.53
C HIS A 34 1.88 19.09 -12.68
N PRO A 35 2.29 20.17 -13.36
CA PRO A 35 3.71 20.46 -13.61
C PRO A 35 4.59 20.49 -12.35
N LEU A 36 4.06 21.06 -11.25
CA LEU A 36 4.77 21.17 -9.97
C LEU A 36 5.19 19.83 -9.33
N LEU A 37 4.54 18.70 -9.65
CA LEU A 37 5.01 17.39 -9.20
C LEU A 37 6.38 17.02 -9.78
N LYS A 38 6.73 17.58 -10.95
CA LYS A 38 7.99 17.30 -11.64
C LYS A 38 9.12 18.24 -11.23
N GLU A 39 8.79 19.34 -10.57
CA GLU A 39 9.78 20.37 -10.24
C GLU A 39 10.66 20.00 -9.03
N GLY A 40 10.28 18.96 -8.29
CA GLY A 40 10.98 18.56 -7.08
C GLY A 40 10.78 19.60 -5.97
N GLY A 41 10.59 19.12 -4.75
CA GLY A 41 10.32 19.99 -3.62
C GLY A 41 10.26 19.20 -2.32
N PRO A 42 10.19 19.88 -1.17
CA PRO A 42 10.25 19.24 0.16
C PRO A 42 9.23 18.11 0.33
N LEU A 43 8.07 18.22 -0.32
CA LEU A 43 7.02 17.21 -0.33
C LEU A 43 7.35 16.00 -1.23
N CYS A 44 7.93 16.22 -2.42
CA CYS A 44 8.35 15.12 -3.30
C CYS A 44 9.58 14.36 -2.74
N THR A 45 10.47 15.06 -2.02
CA THR A 45 11.66 14.44 -1.39
C THR A 45 11.32 13.65 -0.13
N PHE A 46 10.19 13.93 0.52
CA PHE A 46 9.79 13.24 1.75
C PHE A 46 9.56 11.73 1.52
N PHE A 47 8.74 11.39 0.51
CA PHE A 47 8.51 10.00 0.13
C PHE A 47 9.80 9.29 -0.26
N ARG A 48 10.65 9.96 -1.05
CA ARG A 48 11.91 9.39 -1.52
C ARG A 48 12.92 9.18 -0.39
N GLY A 49 12.99 10.10 0.57
CA GLY A 49 13.85 9.99 1.74
C GLY A 49 13.48 8.78 2.60
N MET A 50 12.17 8.60 2.88
CA MET A 50 11.69 7.43 3.63
C MET A 50 11.96 6.10 2.92
N GLU A 51 11.78 6.04 1.60
CA GLU A 51 12.03 4.83 0.83
C GLU A 51 13.51 4.44 0.84
N LEU A 52 14.42 5.43 0.81
CA LEU A 52 15.87 5.21 0.85
C LEU A 52 16.40 4.89 2.24
N ASP A 53 15.85 5.50 3.30
CA ASP A 53 16.36 5.36 4.67
C ASP A 53 15.82 4.11 5.38
N ILE A 54 14.57 3.74 5.13
CA ILE A 54 13.86 2.71 5.92
C ILE A 54 13.53 1.47 5.08
N ASN A 55 13.39 1.62 3.75
CA ASN A 55 12.89 0.60 2.82
C ASN A 55 11.83 -0.32 3.46
N PRO A 56 10.68 0.25 3.85
CA PRO A 56 9.72 -0.45 4.71
C PRO A 56 9.08 -1.67 4.05
N LYS A 57 9.25 -1.87 2.73
CA LYS A 57 8.66 -2.96 1.95
C LYS A 57 9.50 -4.24 1.98
N ALA A 58 10.80 -4.15 2.27
CA ALA A 58 11.75 -5.25 2.05
C ALA A 58 11.44 -6.53 2.85
N SER A 59 11.07 -6.38 4.14
CA SER A 59 10.71 -7.50 5.01
C SER A 59 9.46 -8.20 4.49
N THR A 60 8.43 -7.44 4.16
CA THR A 60 7.13 -7.91 3.69
C THR A 60 7.26 -8.63 2.35
N VAL A 61 8.00 -8.07 1.39
CA VAL A 61 8.28 -8.71 0.10
C VAL A 61 9.01 -10.04 0.29
N SER A 62 9.96 -10.10 1.21
CA SER A 62 10.68 -11.36 1.51
C SER A 62 9.77 -12.40 2.16
N MET A 63 8.83 -11.98 3.00
CA MET A 63 7.84 -12.85 3.63
C MET A 63 6.86 -13.42 2.59
N LEU A 64 6.34 -12.60 1.69
CA LEU A 64 5.45 -13.04 0.60
C LEU A 64 6.15 -14.04 -0.32
N LYS A 65 7.40 -13.77 -0.71
CA LYS A 65 8.22 -14.73 -1.48
C LYS A 65 8.33 -16.09 -0.80
N ARG A 66 8.53 -16.11 0.52
CA ARG A 66 8.54 -17.36 1.28
C ARG A 66 7.18 -18.04 1.29
N ALA A 67 6.09 -17.29 1.47
CA ALA A 67 4.75 -17.84 1.43
C ALA A 67 4.43 -18.46 0.05
N TYR A 68 4.80 -17.79 -1.05
CA TYR A 68 4.65 -18.34 -2.41
C TYR A 68 5.43 -19.62 -2.61
N SER A 69 6.67 -19.69 -2.12
CA SER A 69 7.48 -20.91 -2.19
C SER A 69 6.87 -22.10 -1.42
N LYS A 70 5.93 -21.83 -0.52
CA LYS A 70 5.20 -22.82 0.29
C LYS A 70 3.78 -23.09 -0.19
N GLY A 71 3.37 -22.54 -1.34
CA GLY A 71 2.09 -22.84 -1.97
C GLY A 71 1.01 -21.78 -1.80
N LEU A 72 1.34 -20.60 -1.28
CA LEU A 72 0.45 -19.44 -1.43
C LEU A 72 0.28 -19.14 -2.93
N PRO A 73 -0.95 -18.92 -3.43
CA PRO A 73 -1.15 -18.57 -4.84
C PRO A 73 -0.46 -17.27 -5.20
N ALA A 74 -0.02 -17.16 -6.46
CA ALA A 74 0.46 -15.89 -6.99
C ALA A 74 -0.67 -14.84 -6.91
N PRO A 75 -0.34 -13.57 -6.60
CA PRO A 75 -1.32 -12.52 -6.53
C PRO A 75 -1.89 -12.21 -7.91
N LYS A 76 -3.12 -11.70 -7.94
CA LYS A 76 -3.69 -11.11 -9.14
C LYS A 76 -2.86 -9.88 -9.53
N SER A 77 -2.77 -9.62 -10.83
CA SER A 77 -2.20 -8.37 -11.34
C SER A 77 -2.93 -7.18 -10.75
N TYR A 78 -2.17 -6.18 -10.30
CA TYR A 78 -2.72 -4.90 -9.86
C TYR A 78 -3.12 -4.04 -11.07
N PRO A 79 -4.11 -3.13 -10.94
CA PRO A 79 -4.50 -2.26 -12.04
C PRO A 79 -3.34 -1.44 -12.61
N GLU A 80 -3.35 -1.26 -13.94
CA GLU A 80 -2.40 -0.40 -14.64
C GLU A 80 -3.02 0.97 -14.93
N PHE A 81 -2.28 2.03 -14.68
CA PHE A 81 -2.73 3.40 -14.88
C PHE A 81 -1.86 4.13 -15.89
N SER A 82 -2.47 4.75 -16.90
CA SER A 82 -1.73 5.47 -17.95
C SER A 82 -0.94 6.69 -17.44
N TRP A 83 -1.33 7.26 -16.31
CA TRP A 83 -0.65 8.38 -15.66
C TRP A 83 0.54 7.96 -14.77
N LEU A 84 0.64 6.66 -14.46
CA LEU A 84 1.65 6.11 -13.56
C LEU A 84 2.91 5.76 -14.34
N THR A 85 4.00 6.46 -14.05
CA THR A 85 5.35 6.17 -14.56
C THR A 85 6.32 6.02 -13.40
N GLU A 86 7.44 5.34 -13.60
CA GLU A 86 8.49 5.22 -12.56
C GLU A 86 9.03 6.58 -12.09
N SER A 87 8.95 7.60 -12.94
CA SER A 87 9.36 8.97 -12.63
C SER A 87 8.28 9.80 -11.94
N ASN A 88 7.04 9.31 -11.83
CA ASN A 88 5.95 10.01 -11.16
C ASN A 88 6.12 9.86 -9.63
N PRO A 89 6.11 10.94 -8.83
CA PRO A 89 6.18 10.83 -7.37
C PRO A 89 5.10 9.94 -6.75
N LEU A 90 3.94 9.82 -7.41
CA LEU A 90 2.85 8.93 -6.99
C LEU A 90 3.19 7.44 -7.16
N SER A 91 4.29 7.08 -7.84
CA SER A 91 4.73 5.68 -7.94
C SER A 91 5.08 5.06 -6.59
N MET A 92 5.47 5.88 -5.61
CA MET A 92 5.75 5.39 -4.25
C MET A 92 4.48 4.96 -3.51
N PRO A 93 3.45 5.82 -3.31
CA PRO A 93 2.19 5.38 -2.71
C PRO A 93 1.51 4.28 -3.54
N MET A 94 1.55 4.33 -4.88
CA MET A 94 1.02 3.24 -5.72
C MET A 94 1.72 1.90 -5.50
N GLY A 95 3.05 1.91 -5.31
CA GLY A 95 3.79 0.70 -4.97
C GLY A 95 3.44 0.14 -3.60
N GLU A 96 2.87 0.96 -2.72
CA GLU A 96 2.38 0.55 -1.40
C GLU A 96 0.96 0.02 -1.48
N HIS A 97 0.06 0.66 -2.24
CA HIS A 97 -1.27 0.14 -2.58
C HIS A 97 -1.18 -1.26 -3.20
N ALA A 98 -0.29 -1.44 -4.18
CA ALA A 98 -0.08 -2.74 -4.81
C ALA A 98 0.41 -3.81 -3.82
N LEU A 99 1.34 -3.45 -2.93
CA LEU A 99 1.88 -4.38 -1.93
C LEU A 99 0.83 -4.70 -0.85
N SER A 100 0.06 -3.71 -0.39
CA SER A 100 -0.99 -3.93 0.61
C SER A 100 -2.10 -4.83 0.06
N ALA A 101 -2.50 -4.62 -1.19
CA ALA A 101 -3.45 -5.47 -1.89
C ALA A 101 -2.95 -6.91 -2.06
N GLU A 102 -1.66 -7.11 -2.32
CA GLU A 102 -1.03 -8.44 -2.38
C GLU A 102 -1.13 -9.17 -1.02
N ILE A 103 -0.86 -8.47 0.08
CA ILE A 103 -1.03 -9.01 1.44
C ILE A 103 -2.50 -9.29 1.73
N ALA A 104 -3.41 -8.38 1.35
CA ALA A 104 -4.85 -8.55 1.54
C ALA A 104 -5.36 -9.81 0.84
N GLN A 105 -4.92 -10.06 -0.39
CA GLN A 105 -5.22 -11.29 -1.12
C GLN A 105 -4.71 -12.53 -0.39
N ALA A 106 -3.49 -12.49 0.16
CA ALA A 106 -2.94 -13.59 0.95
C ALA A 106 -3.75 -13.87 2.22
N LEU A 107 -4.14 -12.82 2.95
CA LEU A 107 -4.98 -12.92 4.15
C LEU A 107 -6.37 -13.48 3.83
N HIS A 108 -7.00 -13.03 2.73
CA HIS A 108 -8.27 -13.56 2.26
C HIS A 108 -8.18 -15.04 1.88
N PHE A 109 -7.11 -15.44 1.19
CA PHE A 109 -6.90 -16.84 0.83
C PHE A 109 -6.84 -17.77 2.06
N MET A 110 -6.21 -17.28 3.14
CA MET A 110 -6.01 -18.04 4.37
C MET A 110 -7.19 -17.95 5.36
N LYS A 111 -8.10 -16.98 5.22
CA LYS A 111 -9.16 -16.65 6.19
C LYS A 111 -9.86 -17.86 6.83
N ASP A 112 -10.27 -18.82 6.00
CA ASP A 112 -11.06 -19.98 6.42
C ASP A 112 -10.23 -21.27 6.55
N ARG A 113 -8.90 -21.15 6.53
CA ARG A 113 -7.94 -22.27 6.49
C ARG A 113 -7.13 -22.40 7.77
N LYS A 114 -7.78 -22.31 8.93
CA LYS A 114 -7.09 -22.22 10.22
C LYS A 114 -6.16 -23.41 10.52
N ASP A 115 -6.45 -24.59 9.99
CA ASP A 115 -5.60 -25.79 10.18
C ASP A 115 -4.50 -25.94 9.12
N ASP A 116 -4.44 -25.06 8.12
CA ASP A 116 -3.45 -25.10 7.04
C ASP A 116 -2.08 -24.60 7.53
N PRO A 117 -0.96 -25.29 7.20
CA PRO A 117 0.38 -24.83 7.54
C PRO A 117 0.68 -23.39 7.09
N LEU A 118 0.12 -22.94 5.96
CA LEU A 118 0.25 -21.56 5.50
C LEU A 118 -0.38 -20.57 6.47
N TYR A 119 -1.58 -20.88 6.98
CA TYR A 119 -2.24 -20.03 7.96
C TYR A 119 -1.40 -19.93 9.25
N GLN A 120 -0.98 -21.08 9.77
CA GLN A 120 -0.21 -21.16 11.02
C GLN A 120 1.12 -20.41 10.94
N GLU A 121 1.80 -20.45 9.78
CA GLU A 121 3.10 -19.79 9.62
C GLU A 121 2.98 -18.31 9.23
N PHE A 122 2.02 -17.93 8.37
CA PHE A 122 2.03 -16.63 7.70
C PHE A 122 0.87 -15.71 8.04
N PHE A 123 -0.26 -16.20 8.55
CA PHE A 123 -1.44 -15.34 8.75
C PHE A 123 -1.17 -14.20 9.73
N ALA A 124 -0.68 -14.53 10.94
CA ALA A 124 -0.43 -13.51 11.96
C ALA A 124 0.70 -12.53 11.54
N PRO A 125 1.86 -13.00 11.05
CA PRO A 125 2.92 -12.11 10.58
C PRO A 125 2.51 -11.21 9.41
N LEU A 126 1.76 -11.73 8.42
CA LEU A 126 1.28 -10.91 7.30
C LEU A 126 0.25 -9.88 7.74
N LYS A 127 -0.63 -10.24 8.70
CA LYS A 127 -1.56 -9.28 9.31
C LYS A 127 -0.82 -8.14 10.01
N GLU A 128 0.21 -8.45 10.78
CA GLU A 128 1.03 -7.44 11.47
C GLU A 128 1.76 -6.54 10.47
N GLU A 129 2.34 -7.12 9.42
CA GLU A 129 2.99 -6.36 8.34
C GLU A 129 2.01 -5.46 7.59
N TYR A 130 0.79 -5.94 7.31
CA TYR A 130 -0.26 -5.11 6.71
C TYR A 130 -0.56 -3.87 7.57
N ILE A 131 -0.82 -4.07 8.86
CA ILE A 131 -1.14 -2.97 9.78
C ILE A 131 0.04 -2.00 9.90
N ARG A 132 1.27 -2.52 9.96
CA ARG A 132 2.48 -1.69 10.02
C ARG A 132 2.65 -0.84 8.77
N LEU A 133 2.50 -1.44 7.58
CA LEU A 133 2.59 -0.72 6.32
C LEU A 133 1.48 0.32 6.19
N LEU A 134 0.24 -0.03 6.55
CA LEU A 134 -0.90 0.89 6.51
C LEU A 134 -0.70 2.11 7.42
N LYS A 135 -0.19 1.91 8.65
CA LYS A 135 0.14 3.04 9.55
C LYS A 135 1.18 3.97 8.92
N LEU A 136 2.26 3.40 8.40
CA LEU A 136 3.29 4.19 7.73
C LEU A 136 2.74 4.92 6.50
N HIS A 137 1.88 4.26 5.72
CA HIS A 137 1.21 4.81 4.56
C HIS A 137 0.37 6.03 4.94
N ILE A 138 -0.54 5.88 5.91
CA ILE A 138 -1.36 6.98 6.44
C ILE A 138 -0.49 8.14 6.93
N ASP A 139 0.59 7.88 7.69
CA ASP A 139 1.48 8.93 8.18
C ASP A 139 2.11 9.74 7.03
N LYS A 140 2.41 9.10 5.89
CA LYS A 140 2.90 9.78 4.69
C LYS A 140 1.80 10.56 3.97
N GLU A 141 0.61 9.99 3.90
CA GLU A 141 -0.52 10.63 3.23
C GLU A 141 -0.93 11.91 3.95
N ASP A 142 -1.16 11.82 5.26
CA ASP A 142 -1.53 12.94 6.13
C ASP A 142 -0.40 13.99 6.20
N GLY A 143 0.85 13.52 6.33
CA GLY A 143 2.00 14.40 6.51
C GLY A 143 2.50 15.07 5.22
N CYS A 144 2.14 14.54 4.05
CA CYS A 144 2.73 14.97 2.80
C CYS A 144 1.78 14.95 1.60
N LEU A 145 1.13 13.80 1.31
CA LEU A 145 0.33 13.64 0.08
C LEU A 145 -0.86 14.59 0.05
N PHE A 146 -1.68 14.59 1.10
CA PHE A 146 -2.90 15.40 1.11
C PHE A 146 -2.58 16.89 1.18
N ILE A 147 -1.53 17.29 1.90
CA ILE A 147 -1.03 18.67 1.89
C ILE A 147 -0.58 19.09 0.48
N LEU A 148 0.07 18.18 -0.26
CA LEU A 148 0.44 18.42 -1.66
C LEU A 148 -0.82 18.57 -2.53
N CYS A 149 -1.76 17.62 -2.43
CA CYS A 149 -3.00 17.65 -3.18
C CYS A 149 -3.80 18.93 -2.95
N GLU A 150 -3.96 19.37 -1.70
CA GLU A 150 -4.61 20.65 -1.36
C GLU A 150 -3.92 21.83 -2.07
N LYS A 151 -2.58 21.92 -2.00
CA LYS A 151 -1.83 23.00 -2.66
C LYS A 151 -1.94 23.00 -4.19
N LEU A 152 -2.09 21.84 -4.80
CA LEU A 152 -2.17 21.69 -6.25
C LEU A 152 -3.59 21.84 -6.80
N LEU A 153 -4.62 21.53 -6.00
CA LEU A 153 -6.01 21.47 -6.44
C LEU A 153 -6.87 22.65 -5.94
N GLY A 154 -6.44 23.40 -4.91
CA GLY A 154 -7.08 24.64 -4.47
C GLY A 154 -7.58 24.61 -3.04
#